data_AF-A0A250XPK0-F1
#
_entry.id   AF-A0A250XPK0-F1
#
_cell.length_a   1.000
_cell.length_b   1.000
_cell.length_c   1.000
_cell.angle_alpha   90.00
_cell.angle_beta   90.00
_cell.angle_gamma   90.00
#
_symmetry.space_group_name_H-M   'P 1'
#
loop_
_entity.id
_entity.type
_entity.pdbx_description
1 polymer ?
#
loop_
_entity_poly.entity_id
_entity_poly.type
_entity_poly.pdbx_seq_one_letter_code
_entity_poly.pdbx_strand_id
1 'polypeptide(L)'
;MRYSPDVVSSYDAEFDVVPRAALVFPPFVLAFIFNKVVLIIEILHQFSLYLESMALIPQFVLLYKRQKYELWVLLFTICMGAETLLRNLPLLSEWREKQVEDPYNLCAAFVQAIVFVGGLAALGIRHYETKSQEGLNEVPNKPAFDEEWEAGKFEFQVQKEDPVAGTPAASGSTRVAH
;
A
#
# COMPACT_ATOMS: atom_id res chain seq x y z
N MET A 1 -2.32 -31.90 -9.12
CA MET A 1 -1.28 -30.85 -9.19
C MET A 1 -0.08 -31.36 -8.43
N ARG A 2 1.00 -31.72 -9.12
CA ARG A 2 2.22 -32.23 -8.49
C ARG A 2 3.06 -31.01 -8.16
N TYR A 3 3.33 -30.77 -6.87
CA TYR A 3 4.22 -29.69 -6.45
C TYR A 3 5.56 -29.86 -7.17
N SER A 4 5.90 -28.94 -8.06
CA SER A 4 7.27 -28.84 -8.56
C SER A 4 8.16 -28.35 -7.41
N PRO A 5 9.37 -28.89 -7.26
CA PRO A 5 10.27 -28.51 -6.18
C PRO A 5 10.53 -26.99 -6.14
N ASP A 6 10.50 -26.33 -7.30
CA ASP A 6 10.70 -24.88 -7.44
C ASP A 6 9.59 -24.04 -6.77
N VAL A 7 8.35 -24.53 -6.77
CA VAL A 7 7.20 -23.82 -6.17
C VAL A 7 7.16 -24.01 -4.65
N VAL A 8 7.60 -25.19 -4.17
CA VAL A 8 7.72 -25.44 -2.73
C VAL A 8 8.89 -24.63 -2.15
N SER A 9 9.97 -24.48 -2.91
CA SER A 9 11.15 -23.73 -2.49
C SER A 9 10.93 -22.21 -2.46
N SER A 10 9.95 -21.68 -3.22
CA SER A 10 9.63 -20.25 -3.24
C SER A 10 8.56 -19.85 -2.22
N TYR A 11 7.99 -20.82 -1.49
CA TYR A 11 7.06 -20.57 -0.41
C TYR A 11 7.80 -20.15 0.86
N ASP A 12 7.41 -19.00 1.40
CA ASP A 12 8.04 -18.41 2.56
C ASP A 12 7.30 -18.80 3.85
N ALA A 13 7.73 -19.91 4.43
CA ALA A 13 7.12 -20.48 5.64
C ALA A 13 7.37 -19.63 6.90
N GLU A 14 8.36 -18.72 6.89
CA GLU A 14 8.69 -17.90 8.05
C GLU A 14 7.63 -16.83 8.32
N PHE A 15 6.97 -16.34 7.27
CA PHE A 15 5.91 -15.34 7.39
C PHE A 15 4.51 -15.95 7.61
N ASP A 16 4.28 -17.21 7.24
CA ASP A 16 2.98 -17.90 7.39
C ASP A 16 2.88 -18.69 8.71
N VAL A 17 2.89 -17.95 9.82
CA VAL A 17 2.83 -18.54 11.18
C VAL A 17 1.42 -18.69 11.73
N VAL A 18 0.39 -18.39 10.93
CA VAL A 18 -0.99 -18.38 11.43
C VAL A 18 -1.45 -19.83 11.67
N PRO A 19 -1.83 -20.20 12.92
CA PRO A 19 -2.21 -21.57 13.21
C PRO A 19 -3.52 -21.92 12.50
N ARG A 20 -3.45 -22.81 11.50
CA ARG A 20 -4.61 -23.26 10.70
C ARG A 20 -5.77 -23.76 11.57
N ALA A 21 -5.47 -24.44 12.67
CA ALA A 21 -6.48 -24.93 13.61
C ALA A 21 -7.28 -23.79 14.27
N ALA A 22 -6.64 -22.65 14.56
CA ALA A 22 -7.31 -21.50 15.14
C ALA A 22 -8.26 -20.81 14.15
N LEU A 23 -8.10 -21.05 12.84
CA LEU A 23 -9.00 -20.49 11.83
C LEU A 23 -10.17 -21.39 11.52
N VAL A 24 -9.98 -22.70 11.57
CA VAL A 24 -11.02 -23.67 11.18
C VAL A 24 -11.89 -24.06 12.37
N PHE A 25 -11.30 -24.20 13.55
CA PHE A 25 -12.03 -24.69 14.72
C PHE A 25 -13.14 -23.73 15.20
N PRO A 26 -12.90 -22.41 15.35
CA PRO A 26 -13.96 -21.49 15.77
C PRO A 26 -15.17 -21.43 14.82
N PRO A 27 -15.04 -21.26 13.49
CA PRO A 27 -16.20 -21.23 12.60
C PRO A 27 -16.90 -22.59 12.52
N PHE A 28 -16.16 -23.70 12.71
CA PHE A 28 -16.77 -25.02 12.79
C PHE A 28 -17.70 -25.15 14.01
N VAL A 29 -17.22 -24.73 15.18
CA VAL A 29 -18.04 -24.73 16.41
C VAL A 29 -19.22 -23.75 16.27
N LEU A 30 -18.99 -22.55 15.72
CA LEU A 30 -20.05 -21.56 15.48
C LEU A 30 -21.15 -22.09 14.55
N ALA A 31 -20.79 -22.81 13.49
CA ALA A 31 -21.76 -23.37 12.54
C ALA A 31 -22.67 -24.43 13.17
N PHE A 32 -22.21 -25.15 14.19
CA PHE A 32 -23.05 -26.09 14.94
C PHE A 32 -23.96 -25.41 15.95
N ILE A 33 -23.56 -24.26 16.51
CA ILE A 33 -24.34 -23.53 17.51
C ILE A 33 -25.35 -22.58 16.86
N PHE A 34 -24.96 -21.91 15.78
CA PHE A 34 -25.72 -20.87 15.09
C PHE A 34 -26.10 -21.30 13.68
N ASN A 35 -27.05 -22.23 13.58
CA ASN A 35 -27.67 -22.64 12.33
C ASN A 35 -29.18 -22.40 12.37
N LYS A 36 -29.76 -22.11 11.20
CA LYS A 36 -31.21 -21.93 11.06
C LYS A 36 -31.96 -23.27 11.15
N VAL A 37 -31.38 -24.32 10.56
CA VAL A 37 -31.94 -25.66 10.53
C VAL A 37 -30.84 -26.69 10.78
N VAL A 38 -31.13 -27.73 11.56
CA VAL A 38 -30.22 -28.85 11.84
C VAL A 38 -30.20 -29.84 10.67
N LEU A 39 -29.92 -29.32 9.47
CA LEU A 39 -29.68 -30.09 8.26
C LEU A 39 -28.17 -30.02 7.96
N ILE A 40 -27.57 -31.15 7.58
CA ILE A 40 -26.11 -31.21 7.31
C ILE A 40 -25.70 -30.19 6.25
N ILE A 41 -26.50 -30.02 5.20
CA ILE A 41 -26.25 -29.06 4.12
C ILE A 41 -26.27 -27.62 4.66
N GLU A 42 -27.20 -27.30 5.54
CA GLU A 42 -27.31 -25.96 6.13
C GLU A 42 -26.15 -25.68 7.08
N ILE A 43 -25.75 -26.66 7.90
CA ILE A 43 -24.58 -26.54 8.78
C ILE A 43 -23.30 -26.30 7.95
N LEU A 44 -23.14 -27.04 6.85
CA LEU A 44 -22.00 -26.83 5.93
C LEU A 44 -22.07 -25.48 5.22
N HIS A 45 -23.27 -25.01 4.86
CA HIS A 45 -23.47 -23.69 4.28
C HIS A 45 -23.04 -22.58 5.26
N GLN A 46 -23.57 -22.61 6.50
CA GLN A 46 -23.20 -21.65 7.55
C GLN A 46 -21.70 -21.74 7.90
N PHE A 47 -21.14 -22.95 7.94
CA PHE A 47 -19.71 -23.16 8.12
C PHE A 47 -18.88 -22.50 7.03
N SER A 48 -19.26 -22.65 5.77
CA SER A 48 -18.54 -22.04 4.64
C SER A 48 -18.55 -20.51 4.72
N LEU A 49 -19.68 -19.92 5.14
CA LEU A 49 -19.84 -18.49 5.31
C LEU A 49 -18.95 -17.94 6.45
N TYR A 50 -18.94 -18.61 7.61
CA TYR A 50 -18.10 -18.20 8.73
C TYR A 50 -16.61 -18.40 8.43
N LEU A 51 -16.24 -19.48 7.74
CA LEU A 51 -14.86 -19.74 7.35
C LEU A 51 -14.36 -18.67 6.37
N GLU A 52 -15.19 -18.24 5.42
CA GLU A 52 -14.84 -17.19 4.48
C GLU A 52 -14.46 -15.88 5.17
N SER A 53 -15.21 -15.47 6.21
CA SER A 53 -14.88 -14.28 6.99
C SER A 53 -13.51 -14.38 7.68
N MET A 54 -13.09 -15.58 8.07
CA MET A 54 -11.79 -15.84 8.71
C MET A 54 -10.66 -16.05 7.69
N ALA A 55 -10.97 -16.49 6.48
CA ALA A 55 -9.99 -16.82 5.44
C ALA A 55 -9.23 -15.59 4.90
N LEU A 56 -9.77 -14.38 5.09
CA LEU A 56 -9.08 -13.13 4.77
C LEU A 56 -7.93 -12.81 5.75
N ILE A 57 -7.98 -13.31 6.99
CA ILE A 57 -7.03 -12.95 8.05
C ILE A 57 -5.58 -13.35 7.71
N PRO A 58 -5.27 -14.60 7.29
CA PRO A 58 -3.89 -14.99 6.98
C PRO A 58 -3.29 -14.14 5.87
N GLN A 59 -4.10 -13.80 4.86
CA GLN A 59 -3.66 -12.97 3.74
C GLN A 59 -3.23 -11.57 4.23
N PHE A 60 -4.01 -10.96 5.12
CA PHE A 60 -3.65 -9.68 5.75
C PHE A 60 -2.44 -9.79 6.68
N VAL A 61 -2.35 -10.86 7.48
CA VAL A 61 -1.20 -11.08 8.38
C VAL A 61 0.10 -11.26 7.59
N LEU A 62 0.05 -12.01 6.49
CA LEU A 62 1.20 -12.22 5.62
C LEU A 62 1.65 -10.89 5.01
N LEU A 63 0.72 -10.11 4.45
CA LEU A 63 1.03 -8.78 3.90
C LEU A 63 1.61 -7.82 4.96
N TYR A 64 1.04 -7.84 6.16
CA TYR A 64 1.50 -7.03 7.28
C TYR A 64 2.94 -7.37 7.70
N LYS A 65 3.31 -8.66 7.67
CA LYS A 65 4.64 -9.13 8.06
C LYS A 65 5.71 -8.95 6.98
N ARG A 66 5.35 -9.14 5.70
CA ARG A 66 6.32 -9.18 4.60
C ARG A 66 7.05 -7.85 4.36
N GLN A 67 6.49 -6.73 4.84
CA GLN A 67 6.94 -5.32 4.70
C GLN A 67 7.13 -4.79 3.27
N LYS A 68 7.68 -5.60 2.37
CA LYS A 68 7.78 -5.38 0.93
C LYS A 68 6.92 -6.42 0.24
N TYR A 69 5.79 -5.98 -0.31
CA TYR A 69 4.89 -6.82 -1.10
C TYR A 69 4.65 -6.16 -2.46
N GLU A 70 4.44 -7.00 -3.47
CA GLU A 70 4.12 -6.54 -4.82
C GLU A 70 2.72 -5.93 -4.86
N LEU A 71 2.54 -4.88 -5.68
CA LEU A 71 1.26 -4.20 -5.86
C LEU A 71 0.14 -5.16 -6.27
N TRP A 72 0.46 -6.16 -7.10
CA TRP A 72 -0.50 -7.16 -7.57
C TRP A 72 -1.10 -7.99 -6.44
N VAL A 73 -0.32 -8.30 -5.40
CA VAL A 73 -0.80 -9.06 -4.23
C VAL A 73 -1.74 -8.20 -3.38
N LEU A 74 -1.43 -6.91 -3.24
CA LEU A 74 -2.31 -5.96 -2.56
C LEU A 74 -3.63 -5.81 -3.32
N LEU A 75 -3.56 -5.58 -4.63
CA LEU A 75 -4.74 -5.41 -5.49
C LEU A 75 -5.61 -6.66 -5.46
N PHE A 76 -5.01 -7.85 -5.57
CA PHE A 76 -5.71 -9.12 -5.45
C PHE A 76 -6.46 -9.22 -4.11
N THR A 77 -5.79 -8.89 -3.01
CA THR A 77 -6.39 -8.94 -1.66
C THR A 77 -7.54 -7.95 -1.51
N ILE A 78 -7.40 -6.74 -2.06
CA ILE A 78 -8.47 -5.72 -2.08
C ILE A 78 -9.64 -6.18 -2.94
N CYS A 79 -9.39 -6.70 -4.14
CA CYS A 79 -10.44 -7.20 -5.03
C CYS A 79 -11.22 -8.36 -4.40
N MET A 80 -10.53 -9.29 -3.74
CA MET A 80 -11.16 -10.41 -3.03
C MET A 80 -12.10 -9.92 -1.93
N GLY A 81 -11.65 -9.01 -1.06
CA GLY A 81 -12.54 -8.50 0.00
C GLY A 81 -13.66 -7.59 -0.54
N ALA A 82 -13.41 -6.84 -1.60
CA ALA A 82 -14.41 -5.99 -2.25
C ALA A 82 -15.51 -6.80 -2.94
N GLU A 83 -15.15 -7.89 -3.63
CA GLU A 83 -16.12 -8.82 -4.22
C GLU A 83 -17.09 -9.32 -3.15
N THR A 84 -16.58 -9.72 -1.99
CA THR A 84 -17.44 -10.26 -0.95
C THR A 84 -18.32 -9.19 -0.30
N LEU A 85 -17.82 -7.96 -0.14
CA LEU A 85 -18.65 -6.84 0.33
C LEU A 85 -19.79 -6.55 -0.65
N LEU A 86 -19.49 -6.53 -1.96
CA LEU A 86 -20.48 -6.30 -3.00
C LEU A 86 -21.53 -7.41 -3.04
N ARG A 87 -21.11 -8.66 -2.90
CA ARG A 87 -22.02 -9.81 -2.84
C ARG A 87 -22.98 -9.73 -1.66
N ASN A 88 -22.53 -9.20 -0.52
CA ASN A 88 -23.36 -9.04 0.67
C ASN A 88 -24.16 -7.72 0.70
N LEU A 89 -23.98 -6.84 -0.27
CA LEU A 89 -24.65 -5.54 -0.32
C LEU A 89 -26.19 -5.63 -0.39
N PRO A 90 -26.80 -6.58 -1.13
CA PRO A 90 -28.27 -6.73 -1.15
C PRO A 90 -28.86 -7.04 0.24
N LEU A 91 -28.16 -7.81 1.07
CA LEU A 91 -28.60 -8.12 2.44
C LEU A 91 -28.71 -6.85 3.30
N LEU A 92 -27.86 -5.85 3.04
CA LEU A 92 -27.91 -4.56 3.74
C LEU A 92 -29.13 -3.73 3.30
N SER A 93 -29.50 -3.78 2.01
CA SER A 93 -30.73 -3.15 1.54
C SER A 93 -31.99 -3.84 2.07
N GLU A 94 -32.00 -5.17 2.14
CA GLU A 94 -33.11 -5.95 2.69
C GLU A 94 -33.28 -5.69 4.20
N TRP A 95 -32.18 -5.54 4.93
CA TRP A 95 -32.22 -5.12 6.35
C TRP A 95 -32.91 -3.78 6.54
N ARG A 96 -32.60 -2.80 5.68
CA ARG A 96 -33.25 -1.47 5.70
C ARG A 96 -34.76 -1.57 5.45
N GLU A 97 -35.18 -2.55 4.64
CA GLU A 97 -36.58 -2.78 4.26
C GLU A 97 -37.31 -3.76 5.18
N LYS A 98 -36.67 -4.18 6.29
CA LYS A 98 -37.20 -5.10 7.32
C LYS A 98 -37.59 -6.50 6.83
N GLN A 99 -37.15 -6.93 5.65
CA GLN A 99 -37.36 -8.28 5.13
C GLN A 99 -36.15 -9.19 5.37
N VAL A 100 -35.63 -9.24 6.60
CA VAL A 100 -34.47 -10.11 6.88
C VAL A 100 -34.94 -11.55 7.04
N GLU A 101 -34.72 -12.38 6.03
CA GLU A 101 -34.99 -13.82 6.08
C GLU A 101 -33.92 -14.60 6.86
N ASP A 102 -32.67 -14.10 6.91
CA ASP A 102 -31.50 -14.77 7.50
C ASP A 102 -30.55 -13.82 8.25
N PRO A 103 -30.73 -13.64 9.58
CA PRO A 103 -29.90 -12.72 10.37
C PRO A 103 -28.44 -13.18 10.52
N TYR A 104 -28.17 -14.49 10.42
CA TYR A 104 -26.82 -15.05 10.57
C TYR A 104 -25.89 -14.63 9.43
N ASN A 105 -26.40 -14.61 8.20
CA ASN A 105 -25.64 -14.17 7.03
C ASN A 105 -25.24 -12.70 7.15
N LEU A 106 -26.16 -11.88 7.67
CA LEU A 106 -25.89 -10.47 7.94
C LEU A 106 -24.80 -10.28 9.00
N CYS A 107 -24.85 -11.03 10.11
CA CYS A 107 -23.80 -11.00 11.13
C CYS A 107 -22.43 -11.40 10.57
N ALA A 108 -22.36 -12.46 9.77
CA ALA A 108 -21.11 -12.89 9.13
C ALA A 108 -20.57 -11.82 8.17
N ALA A 109 -21.45 -11.20 7.36
CA ALA A 109 -21.07 -10.11 6.47
C ALA A 109 -20.49 -8.91 7.24
N PHE A 110 -21.08 -8.56 8.40
CA PHE A 110 -20.53 -7.51 9.27
C PHE A 110 -19.16 -7.87 9.83
N VAL A 111 -18.98 -9.08 10.33
CA VAL A 111 -17.67 -9.56 10.82
C VAL A 111 -16.64 -9.48 9.70
N GLN A 112 -16.99 -9.93 8.50
CA GLN A 112 -16.09 -9.88 7.35
C GLN A 112 -15.76 -8.44 6.94
N ALA A 113 -16.72 -7.54 6.95
CA ALA A 113 -16.49 -6.12 6.68
C ALA A 113 -15.53 -5.49 7.70
N ILE A 114 -15.69 -5.81 8.98
CA ILE A 114 -14.79 -5.36 10.05
C ILE A 114 -13.38 -5.91 9.84
N VAL A 115 -13.24 -7.20 9.53
CA VAL A 115 -11.94 -7.83 9.25
C VAL A 115 -11.28 -7.19 8.04
N PHE A 116 -12.03 -6.94 6.97
CA PHE A 116 -11.51 -6.31 5.75
C PHE A 116 -11.05 -4.87 5.99
N VAL A 117 -11.90 -4.04 6.59
CA VAL A 117 -11.55 -2.63 6.89
C VAL A 117 -10.41 -2.56 7.90
N GLY A 118 -10.43 -3.39 8.94
CA GLY A 118 -9.37 -3.48 9.94
C GLY A 118 -8.03 -3.94 9.34
N GLY A 119 -8.07 -4.92 8.44
CA GLY A 119 -6.89 -5.39 7.69
C GLY A 119 -6.30 -4.29 6.81
N LEU A 120 -7.14 -3.56 6.07
CA LEU A 120 -6.70 -2.42 5.25
C LEU A 120 -6.13 -1.28 6.10
N ALA A 121 -6.77 -0.96 7.23
CA ALA A 121 -6.29 0.07 8.15
C ALA A 121 -4.93 -0.32 8.73
N ALA A 122 -4.74 -1.58 9.16
CA ALA A 122 -3.46 -2.08 9.66
C ALA A 122 -2.35 -1.99 8.60
N LEU A 123 -2.65 -2.33 7.35
CA LEU A 123 -1.70 -2.17 6.23
C LEU A 123 -1.40 -0.69 5.95
N GLY A 124 -2.40 0.18 5.99
CA GLY A 124 -2.25 1.62 5.78
C GLY A 124 -1.39 2.29 6.85
N ILE A 125 -1.62 1.96 8.13
CA ILE A 125 -0.84 2.47 9.26
C ILE A 125 0.62 2.04 9.11
N ARG A 126 0.88 0.77 8.80
CA ARG A 126 2.25 0.29 8.58
C ARG A 126 2.94 0.96 7.40
N HIS A 127 2.23 1.15 6.30
CA HIS A 127 2.79 1.85 5.15
C HIS A 127 3.15 3.30 5.47
N TYR A 128 2.36 3.96 6.34
CA TYR A 128 2.65 5.29 6.83
C TYR A 128 3.88 5.31 7.75
N GLU A 129 4.00 4.35 8.66
CA GLU A 129 5.18 4.20 9.54
C GLU A 129 6.48 4.04 8.73
N THR A 130 6.47 3.21 7.69
CA THR A 130 7.66 2.99 6.84
C THR A 130 8.08 4.28 6.14
N LYS A 131 7.14 5.02 5.55
CA LYS A 131 7.42 6.31 4.91
C LYS A 131 7.92 7.36 5.90
N SER A 132 7.38 7.37 7.12
CA SER A 132 7.84 8.29 8.16
C SER A 132 9.27 8.00 8.59
N GLN A 133 9.70 6.74 8.58
CA GLN A 133 11.10 6.38 8.89
C GLN A 133 12.04 6.66 7.73
N GLU A 134 11.59 6.47 6.49
CA GLU A 134 12.37 6.84 5.31
C GLU A 134 12.64 8.35 5.26
N GLY A 135 11.63 9.19 5.50
CA GLY A 135 11.79 10.65 5.54
C GLY A 135 12.60 11.20 6.71
N LEU A 136 12.82 10.42 7.78
CA LEU A 136 13.70 10.78 8.91
C LEU A 136 15.16 10.36 8.67
N ASN A 137 15.39 9.33 7.86
CA ASN A 137 16.73 8.81 7.53
C ASN A 137 17.30 9.47 6.26
N GLU A 138 16.46 10.09 5.44
CA GLU A 138 16.89 11.08 4.46
C GLU A 138 17.28 12.37 5.19
N VAL A 139 18.48 12.38 5.79
CA VAL A 139 19.19 13.67 5.94
C VAL A 139 19.31 14.18 4.51
N PRO A 140 18.69 15.32 4.14
CA PRO A 140 18.95 15.88 2.83
C PRO A 140 20.46 16.01 2.75
N ASN A 141 21.07 15.38 1.75
CA ASN A 141 22.45 15.66 1.42
C ASN A 141 22.46 17.13 0.99
N LYS A 142 22.47 18.03 1.97
CA LYS A 142 22.78 19.42 1.73
C LYS A 142 24.16 19.36 1.11
N PRO A 143 24.34 19.93 -0.10
CA PRO A 143 25.68 20.05 -0.65
C PRO A 143 26.59 20.55 0.47
N ALA A 144 27.78 19.98 0.60
CA ALA A 144 28.74 20.45 1.60
C ALA A 144 28.83 21.98 1.46
N PHE A 145 28.93 22.72 2.57
CA PHE A 145 28.96 24.20 2.54
C PHE A 145 29.90 24.76 1.47
N ASP A 146 30.97 24.02 1.16
CA ASP A 146 31.93 24.32 0.10
C ASP A 146 31.33 24.34 -1.31
N GLU A 147 30.37 23.47 -1.64
CA GLU A 147 29.66 23.45 -2.93
C GLU A 147 28.67 24.62 -3.06
N GLU A 148 27.99 25.03 -1.97
CA GLU A 148 27.15 26.24 -1.94
C GLU A 148 28.01 27.52 -2.06
N TRP A 149 29.18 27.56 -1.43
CA TRP A 149 30.12 28.69 -1.50
C TRP A 149 30.77 28.84 -2.88
N GLU A 150 31.09 27.73 -3.55
CA GLU A 150 31.58 27.73 -4.93
C GLU A 150 30.49 28.18 -5.90
N ALA A 151 29.24 27.70 -5.77
CA ALA A 151 28.11 28.14 -6.59
C ALA A 151 27.87 29.66 -6.49
N GLY A 152 28.04 30.25 -5.30
CA GLY A 152 27.92 31.70 -5.08
C GLY A 152 29.08 32.54 -5.63
N LYS A 153 30.27 31.97 -5.89
CA LYS A 153 31.40 32.70 -6.50
C LYS A 153 31.21 32.95 -8.00
N PHE A 154 30.43 32.10 -8.68
CA PHE A 154 30.25 32.22 -10.14
C PHE A 154 29.31 33.37 -10.54
N GLU A 155 28.47 33.88 -9.64
CA GLU A 155 27.58 35.03 -9.90
C GLU A 155 28.25 36.41 -9.72
N PHE A 156 29.45 36.48 -9.13
CA PHE A 156 30.14 37.76 -8.85
C PHE A 156 31.25 38.14 -9.83
N GLN A 157 31.38 37.46 -10.97
CA GLN A 157 32.15 37.99 -12.10
C GLN A 157 31.33 39.08 -12.80
N VAL A 158 31.26 40.25 -12.14
CA VAL A 158 30.90 41.51 -12.78
C VAL A 158 31.81 41.67 -14.00
N GLN A 159 31.16 41.69 -15.16
CA GLN A 159 31.68 42.08 -16.46
C GLN A 159 32.55 43.35 -16.33
N LYS A 160 33.87 43.17 -16.11
CA LYS A 160 34.84 44.26 -16.20
C LYS A 160 35.13 44.46 -17.68
N GLU A 161 34.52 45.50 -18.24
CA GLU A 161 34.90 46.05 -19.52
C GLU A 161 36.41 46.39 -19.49
N ASP A 162 37.14 45.92 -20.49
CA ASP A 162 38.58 46.13 -20.63
C ASP A 162 38.89 47.63 -20.92
N PRO A 163 39.87 48.24 -20.23
CA PRO A 163 40.35 49.58 -20.60
C PRO A 163 41.28 49.48 -21.81
N VAL A 164 40.85 50.00 -22.96
CA VAL A 164 41.71 50.21 -24.14
C VAL A 164 42.78 51.26 -23.78
N ALA A 165 44.03 50.83 -23.64
CA ALA A 165 45.18 51.70 -23.44
C ALA A 165 46.23 51.50 -24.54
N GLY A 166 46.56 52.58 -25.27
CA GLY A 166 47.60 52.59 -26.29
C GLY A 166 47.68 53.88 -27.13
N THR A 167 47.86 55.03 -26.49
CA THR A 167 48.32 56.33 -27.07
C THR A 167 49.83 56.20 -27.46
N PRO A 168 50.54 57.11 -28.20
CA PRO A 168 50.21 58.50 -28.52
C PRO A 168 50.71 59.12 -29.88
N ALA A 169 50.30 60.39 -30.06
CA ALA A 169 51.06 61.54 -30.62
C ALA A 169 51.25 61.77 -32.14
N ALA A 170 50.54 62.82 -32.59
CA ALA A 170 51.02 64.00 -33.33
C ALA A 170 51.51 63.90 -34.79
N SER A 171 50.82 64.59 -35.70
CA SER A 171 51.36 65.70 -36.50
C SER A 171 50.31 66.17 -37.52
N GLY A 172 50.04 67.47 -37.55
CA GLY A 172 49.08 68.07 -38.48
C GLY A 172 49.59 68.19 -39.92
N SER A 173 48.66 68.40 -40.85
CA SER A 173 48.72 69.45 -41.88
C SER A 173 47.64 69.22 -42.94
N THR A 174 46.64 70.08 -42.92
CA THR A 174 46.12 70.85 -44.07
C THR A 174 46.25 70.32 -45.51
N ARG A 175 45.07 70.21 -46.17
CA ARG A 175 44.64 70.94 -47.40
C ARG A 175 44.81 70.32 -48.82
N VAL A 176 43.67 70.37 -49.54
CA VAL A 176 43.41 70.63 -50.98
C VAL A 176 43.35 69.47 -52.00
N ALA A 177 42.17 69.39 -52.65
CA ALA A 177 41.77 69.14 -54.06
C ALA A 177 42.58 68.14 -54.93
N HIS A 178 41.99 67.40 -55.86
CA HIS A 178 40.97 67.70 -56.87
C HIS A 178 40.31 66.40 -57.34
#